data_AF-A0A8J6CQR8-F1
#
_entry.id   AF-A0A8J6CQR8-F1
#
_cell.length_a   1.000
_cell.length_b   1.000
_cell.length_c   1.000
_cell.angle_alpha   90.00
_cell.angle_beta   90.00
_cell.angle_gamma   90.00
#
_symmetry.space_group_name_H-M   'P 1'
#
loop_
_entity.id
_entity.type
_entity.pdbx_description
1 polymer ?
#
loop_
_entity_poly.entity_id
_entity_poly.type
_entity_poly.pdbx_seq_one_letter_code
_entity_poly.pdbx_strand_id
1 'polypeptide(L)'
;MHKIWFKIALPKFALSLNFLALCQILDFEFLKPYAYFLCWHVRTELCRFSGAKIYPGKGIRFIRSDSQVFLFSNSKCKRYFHNRLKPSKLTWTAMYRKQHKKDIAQEAVKKRRRATKKPYSRSIVGATLEVIQKKRSEKPEVRDAAREAALREIKERIKKTKDEKKAKKAEVAAKQQKTQGKGNIPKGGAPKGAKLGGGGGKR
;
A
#
# COMPACT_ATOMS: atom_id res chain seq x y z
N MET A 1 -63.35 35.81 -46.78
CA MET A 1 -63.02 37.02 -46.00
C MET A 1 -61.72 36.79 -45.24
N HIS A 2 -60.83 37.78 -45.31
CA HIS A 2 -59.62 38.00 -44.50
C HIS A 2 -58.44 36.99 -44.53
N LYS A 3 -57.38 37.45 -45.21
CA LYS A 3 -55.98 37.08 -45.02
C LYS A 3 -55.51 37.60 -43.65
N ILE A 4 -54.76 36.80 -42.88
CA ILE A 4 -53.72 37.30 -41.96
C ILE A 4 -52.50 36.38 -42.07
N TRP A 5 -51.40 36.95 -42.56
CA TRP A 5 -50.05 36.41 -42.49
C TRP A 5 -49.43 36.78 -41.14
N PHE A 6 -48.77 35.86 -40.45
CA PHE A 6 -47.60 36.21 -39.64
C PHE A 6 -46.55 35.10 -39.73
N LYS A 7 -45.42 35.52 -40.28
CA LYS A 7 -44.12 34.83 -40.38
C LYS A 7 -43.29 35.28 -39.16
N ILE A 8 -42.16 34.61 -38.89
CA ILE A 8 -41.11 34.93 -37.86
C ILE A 8 -41.36 34.17 -36.54
N ALA A 9 -40.46 33.43 -35.90
CA ALA A 9 -39.05 33.07 -36.11
C ALA A 9 -38.73 31.79 -35.33
N LEU A 10 -37.77 31.01 -35.81
CA LEU A 10 -37.06 29.99 -35.04
C LEU A 10 -36.10 30.65 -34.03
N PRO A 11 -36.03 30.14 -32.79
CA PRO A 11 -34.77 30.09 -32.05
C PRO A 11 -34.27 28.65 -31.97
N LYS A 12 -33.07 28.45 -32.51
CA LYS A 12 -32.13 27.40 -32.12
C LYS A 12 -32.01 27.39 -30.60
N PHE A 13 -32.14 26.23 -29.95
CA PHE A 13 -31.16 25.71 -28.97
C PHE A 13 -31.71 24.48 -28.24
N ALA A 14 -30.83 23.48 -28.13
CA ALA A 14 -30.76 22.52 -27.03
C ALA A 14 -31.94 21.55 -26.84
N LEU A 15 -31.76 20.34 -27.39
CA LEU A 15 -31.86 19.10 -26.60
C LEU A 15 -31.08 18.00 -27.33
N SER A 16 -29.77 18.24 -27.52
CA SER A 16 -28.78 17.19 -27.70
C SER A 16 -28.45 16.61 -26.33
N LEU A 17 -29.28 15.69 -25.84
CA LEU A 17 -28.95 14.89 -24.66
C LEU A 17 -29.14 13.41 -25.00
N ASN A 18 -28.05 12.87 -25.55
CA ASN A 18 -27.49 11.57 -25.17
C ASN A 18 -28.24 10.29 -25.56
N PHE A 19 -28.41 10.09 -26.86
CA PHE A 19 -28.46 8.74 -27.43
C PHE A 19 -27.15 7.94 -27.17
N LEU A 20 -26.03 8.64 -26.87
CA LEU A 20 -24.78 8.03 -26.41
C LEU A 20 -24.81 7.50 -24.96
N ALA A 21 -25.69 7.98 -24.08
CA ALA A 21 -25.71 7.52 -22.68
C ALA A 21 -26.51 6.21 -22.49
N LEU A 22 -27.45 5.91 -23.40
CA LEU A 22 -28.17 4.63 -23.40
C LEU A 22 -27.35 3.49 -24.04
N CYS A 23 -26.34 3.81 -24.87
CA CYS A 23 -25.44 2.83 -25.46
C CYS A 23 -24.32 2.36 -24.49
N GLN A 24 -24.24 2.94 -23.29
CA GLN A 24 -23.17 2.64 -22.32
C GLN A 24 -23.63 1.75 -21.16
N ILE A 25 -24.90 1.33 -21.14
CA ILE A 25 -25.50 0.52 -20.07
C ILE A 25 -25.97 -0.87 -20.57
N LEU A 26 -26.06 -1.08 -21.89
CA LEU A 26 -26.46 -2.38 -22.44
C LEU A 26 -25.39 -2.93 -23.40
N ASP A 27 -24.70 -3.97 -22.90
CA ASP A 27 -24.10 -5.07 -23.69
C ASP A 27 -22.76 -4.84 -24.40
N PHE A 28 -21.73 -4.41 -23.64
CA PHE A 28 -20.32 -4.63 -23.99
C PHE A 28 -19.74 -5.95 -23.40
N GLU A 29 -20.58 -6.94 -23.12
CA GLU A 29 -20.17 -8.26 -22.62
C GLU A 29 -20.65 -9.46 -23.45
N PHE A 30 -21.51 -9.28 -24.46
CA PHE A 30 -22.10 -10.44 -25.17
C PHE A 30 -21.42 -10.84 -26.50
N LEU A 31 -20.40 -10.11 -26.98
CA LEU A 31 -19.66 -10.45 -28.21
C LEU A 31 -18.17 -10.72 -28.02
N LYS A 32 -17.67 -10.74 -26.78
CA LYS A 32 -16.31 -11.20 -26.50
C LYS A 32 -16.09 -12.72 -26.56
N PRO A 33 -17.07 -13.64 -26.49
CA PRO A 33 -16.74 -15.07 -26.55
C PRO A 33 -16.46 -15.60 -27.97
N TYR A 34 -16.80 -14.89 -29.04
CA TYR A 34 -16.62 -15.40 -30.42
C TYR A 34 -15.34 -14.93 -31.14
N ALA A 35 -14.58 -13.99 -30.56
CA ALA A 35 -13.30 -13.55 -31.13
C ALA A 35 -12.09 -14.42 -30.74
N TYR A 36 -12.32 -15.53 -30.01
CA TYR A 36 -11.25 -16.40 -29.53
C TYR A 36 -11.02 -17.66 -30.37
N PHE A 37 -11.77 -17.88 -31.46
CA PHE A 37 -11.77 -19.18 -32.11
C PHE A 37 -10.75 -19.37 -33.25
N LEU A 38 -10.03 -18.32 -33.71
CA LEU A 38 -8.98 -18.47 -34.73
C LEU A 38 -7.85 -17.44 -34.54
N CYS A 39 -7.35 -17.28 -33.31
CA CYS A 39 -6.02 -16.72 -33.15
C CYS A 39 -5.00 -17.83 -33.45
N TRP A 40 -4.51 -17.87 -34.69
CA TRP A 40 -3.40 -18.73 -35.11
C TRP A 40 -2.16 -18.42 -34.26
N HIS A 41 -2.04 -19.07 -33.10
CA HIS A 41 -0.94 -18.89 -32.18
C HIS A 41 0.26 -19.71 -32.67
N VAL A 42 1.09 -19.09 -33.53
CA VAL A 42 2.37 -19.69 -33.93
C VAL A 42 3.27 -19.75 -32.70
N ARG A 43 3.70 -20.96 -32.33
CA ARG A 43 4.69 -21.17 -31.29
C ARG A 43 6.01 -20.52 -31.70
N THR A 44 6.35 -19.41 -31.06
CA THR A 44 7.64 -18.72 -31.25
C THR A 44 8.64 -19.17 -30.21
N GLU A 45 9.81 -19.59 -30.65
CA GLU A 45 10.95 -19.88 -29.77
C GLU A 45 11.78 -18.61 -29.54
N LEU A 46 12.58 -18.57 -28.46
CA LEU A 46 13.43 -17.41 -28.16
C LEU A 46 14.91 -17.73 -28.44
N CYS A 47 15.59 -16.79 -29.11
CA CYS A 47 17.03 -16.86 -29.28
C CYS A 47 17.74 -16.74 -27.92
N ARG A 48 18.60 -17.71 -27.58
CA ARG A 48 19.30 -17.74 -26.29
C ARG A 48 20.28 -16.58 -26.11
N PHE A 49 20.86 -16.08 -27.21
CA PHE A 49 21.87 -15.02 -27.19
C PHE A 49 21.25 -13.61 -27.21
N SER A 50 20.40 -13.34 -28.20
CA SER A 50 19.84 -12.01 -28.42
C SER A 50 18.51 -11.76 -27.68
N GLY A 51 17.77 -12.81 -27.33
CA GLY A 51 16.40 -12.71 -26.81
C GLY A 51 15.34 -12.37 -27.86
N ALA A 52 15.69 -12.40 -29.15
CA ALA A 52 14.74 -12.17 -30.25
C ALA A 52 13.80 -13.39 -30.44
N LYS A 53 12.56 -13.13 -30.87
CA LYS A 53 11.60 -14.17 -31.23
C LYS A 53 11.98 -14.83 -32.55
N ILE A 54 11.99 -16.14 -32.57
CA ILE A 54 12.26 -17.00 -33.72
C ILE A 54 10.94 -17.66 -34.11
N TYR A 55 10.52 -17.40 -35.34
CA TYR A 55 9.38 -18.07 -35.97
C TYR A 55 9.83 -19.42 -36.55
N PRO A 56 8.91 -20.40 -36.69
CA PRO A 56 9.23 -21.68 -37.31
C PRO A 56 9.84 -21.48 -38.71
N GLY A 57 10.78 -22.36 -39.08
CA GLY A 57 11.54 -22.24 -40.33
C GLY A 57 12.67 -21.20 -40.33
N LYS A 58 12.88 -20.47 -39.22
CA LYS A 58 13.96 -19.48 -39.08
C LYS A 58 14.98 -19.91 -38.04
N GLY A 59 16.23 -19.49 -38.22
CA GLY A 59 17.30 -19.64 -37.24
C GLY A 59 18.11 -20.92 -37.39
N ILE A 60 19.05 -21.12 -36.46
CA ILE A 60 19.99 -22.24 -36.44
C ILE A 60 19.97 -22.84 -35.03
N ARG A 61 19.84 -24.16 -34.95
CA ARG A 61 19.95 -24.92 -33.71
C ARG A 61 21.38 -25.47 -33.58
N PHE A 62 22.07 -25.09 -32.52
CA PHE A 62 23.39 -25.60 -32.18
C PHE A 62 23.28 -26.46 -30.93
N ILE A 63 23.76 -27.69 -30.99
CA ILE A 63 23.79 -28.60 -29.84
C ILE A 63 25.24 -28.68 -29.39
N ARG A 64 25.49 -28.33 -28.13
CA ARG A 64 26.81 -28.46 -27.51
C ARG A 64 26.99 -29.89 -26.97
N SER A 65 28.24 -30.31 -26.75
CA SER A 65 28.58 -31.66 -26.25
C SER A 65 27.91 -32.03 -24.93
N ASP A 66 27.54 -31.05 -24.11
CA ASP A 66 26.77 -31.23 -22.88
C ASP A 66 25.26 -31.36 -23.11
N SER A 67 24.84 -31.66 -24.34
CA SER A 67 23.45 -31.78 -24.79
C SER A 67 22.62 -30.50 -24.66
N GLN A 68 23.25 -29.35 -24.39
CA GLN A 68 22.54 -28.08 -24.33
C GLN A 68 22.20 -27.59 -25.75
N VAL A 69 20.91 -27.30 -25.94
CA VAL A 69 20.38 -26.80 -27.21
C VAL A 69 20.35 -25.28 -27.20
N PHE A 70 21.14 -24.67 -28.08
CA PHE A 70 21.16 -23.22 -28.30
C PHE A 70 20.42 -22.90 -29.59
N LEU A 71 19.37 -22.07 -29.48
CA LEU A 71 18.66 -21.54 -30.64
C LEU A 71 19.20 -20.14 -30.94
N PHE A 72 19.64 -19.94 -32.18
CA PHE A 72 20.14 -18.66 -32.69
C PHE A 72 19.23 -18.14 -33.80
N SER A 73 18.87 -16.86 -33.73
CA SER A 73 18.07 -16.22 -34.80
C SER A 73 18.85 -16.06 -36.11
N ASN A 74 20.10 -15.60 -36.02
CA ASN A 74 20.93 -15.22 -37.16
C ASN A 74 22.35 -15.82 -37.01
N SER A 75 23.07 -15.96 -38.13
CA SER A 75 24.50 -16.34 -38.15
C SER A 75 25.38 -15.44 -37.28
N LYS A 76 25.06 -14.14 -37.19
CA LYS A 76 25.69 -13.18 -36.26
C LYS A 76 25.70 -13.67 -34.81
N CYS A 77 24.59 -14.23 -34.33
CA CYS A 77 24.48 -14.73 -32.95
C CYS A 77 25.35 -15.98 -32.76
N LYS A 78 25.35 -16.89 -33.74
CA LYS A 78 26.19 -18.10 -33.74
C LYS A 78 27.68 -17.74 -33.69
N ARG A 79 28.13 -16.80 -34.53
CA ARG A 79 29.52 -16.33 -34.57
C ARG A 79 29.97 -15.76 -33.23
N TYR A 80 29.17 -14.89 -32.61
CA TYR A 80 29.52 -14.32 -31.31
C TYR A 80 29.56 -15.35 -30.18
N PHE A 81 28.72 -16.39 -30.25
CA PHE A 81 28.76 -17.50 -29.30
C PHE A 81 30.07 -18.29 -29.41
N HIS A 82 30.53 -18.61 -30.63
CA HIS A 82 31.83 -19.29 -30.84
C HIS A 82 33.01 -18.40 -30.43
N ASN A 83 32.91 -17.08 -30.63
CA ASN A 83 33.90 -16.12 -30.14
C ASN A 83 33.85 -15.92 -28.62
N ARG A 84 32.99 -16.67 -27.89
CA ARG A 84 32.83 -16.62 -26.44
C ARG A 84 32.48 -15.22 -25.89
N LEU A 85 31.81 -14.40 -26.70
CA LEU A 85 31.34 -13.09 -26.28
C LEU A 85 30.13 -13.22 -25.35
N LYS A 86 30.14 -12.48 -24.26
CA LYS A 86 29.03 -12.47 -23.30
C LYS A 86 27.93 -11.50 -23.79
N PRO A 87 26.66 -11.93 -23.87
CA PRO A 87 25.56 -11.06 -24.34
C PRO A 87 25.38 -9.82 -23.45
N SER A 88 25.70 -9.92 -22.16
CA SER A 88 25.74 -8.81 -21.20
C SER A 88 26.63 -7.63 -21.58
N LYS A 89 27.63 -7.83 -22.46
CA LYS A 89 28.52 -6.74 -22.94
C LYS A 89 28.05 -6.12 -24.25
N LEU A 90 27.09 -6.73 -24.94
CA LEU A 90 26.62 -6.30 -26.26
C LEU A 90 25.32 -5.50 -26.15
N THR A 91 25.42 -4.21 -26.47
CA THR A 91 24.37 -3.19 -26.27
C THR A 91 23.01 -3.52 -26.89
N TRP A 92 23.01 -4.21 -28.04
CA TRP A 92 21.81 -4.53 -28.81
C TRP A 92 21.04 -5.75 -28.30
N THR A 93 21.61 -6.54 -27.37
CA THR A 93 20.97 -7.75 -26.86
C THR A 93 19.92 -7.44 -25.79
N ALA A 94 18.89 -8.29 -25.66
CA ALA A 94 17.90 -8.15 -24.60
C ALA A 94 18.51 -8.25 -23.19
N MET A 95 19.53 -9.10 -23.02
CA MET A 95 20.22 -9.27 -21.73
C MET A 95 20.90 -7.96 -21.27
N TYR A 96 21.62 -7.29 -22.18
CA TYR A 96 22.24 -6.01 -21.89
C TYR A 96 21.19 -4.96 -21.48
N ARG A 97 20.10 -4.85 -22.25
CA ARG A 97 19.03 -3.88 -21.97
C ARG A 97 18.40 -4.10 -20.59
N LYS A 98 18.21 -5.36 -20.19
CA LYS A 98 17.69 -5.72 -18.87
C LYS A 98 18.64 -5.30 -17.73
N GLN A 99 19.93 -5.61 -17.87
CA GLN A 99 20.94 -5.24 -16.86
C GLN A 99 21.10 -3.72 -16.73
N HIS A 100 21.07 -3.00 -17.86
CA HIS A 100 21.17 -1.54 -17.92
C HIS A 100 19.82 -0.85 -17.73
N LYS A 101 18.80 -1.58 -17.31
CA LYS A 101 17.47 -1.06 -16.96
C LYS A 101 16.84 -0.21 -18.08
N LYS A 102 17.08 -0.54 -19.35
CA LYS A 102 16.47 0.17 -20.49
C LYS A 102 14.99 -0.21 -20.68
N ASP A 103 14.58 -1.37 -20.17
CA ASP A 103 13.22 -1.90 -20.32
C ASP A 103 12.34 -1.72 -19.05
N ILE A 104 12.70 -0.77 -18.15
CA ILE A 104 12.00 -0.57 -16.86
C ILE A 104 10.50 -0.35 -17.05
N ALA A 105 10.09 0.46 -18.04
CA ALA A 105 8.68 0.85 -18.20
C ALA A 105 7.75 -0.37 -18.34
N GLN A 106 8.17 -1.39 -19.09
CA GLN A 106 7.38 -2.59 -19.33
C GLN A 106 7.32 -3.53 -18.11
N GLU A 107 8.41 -3.63 -17.36
CA GLU A 107 8.46 -4.44 -16.13
C GLU A 107 7.72 -3.76 -14.96
N ALA A 108 7.79 -2.44 -14.84
CA ALA A 108 7.13 -1.66 -13.80
C ALA A 108 5.60 -1.74 -13.89
N VAL A 109 5.05 -1.65 -15.10
CA VAL A 109 3.59 -1.76 -15.34
C VAL A 109 3.06 -3.13 -14.89
N LYS A 110 3.80 -4.22 -15.14
CA LYS A 110 3.40 -5.58 -14.73
C LYS A 110 3.42 -5.75 -13.22
N LYS A 111 4.39 -5.16 -12.50
CA LYS A 111 4.45 -5.21 -11.04
C LYS A 111 3.28 -4.45 -10.39
N ARG A 112 2.91 -3.28 -10.93
CA ARG A 112 1.80 -2.47 -10.41
C ARG A 112 0.44 -3.19 -10.46
N ARG A 113 0.25 -4.11 -11.42
CA ARG A 113 -1.01 -4.87 -11.56
C ARG A 113 -1.23 -5.96 -10.49
N ARG A 114 -0.23 -6.31 -9.66
CA ARG A 114 -0.35 -7.40 -8.64
C ARG A 114 -0.73 -6.94 -7.23
N ALA A 115 -1.35 -5.77 -7.06
CA ALA A 115 -1.92 -5.39 -5.78
C ALA A 115 -3.32 -6.00 -5.61
N THR A 116 -3.39 -7.26 -5.19
CA THR A 116 -4.67 -7.90 -4.84
C THR A 116 -5.19 -7.31 -3.54
N LYS A 117 -6.18 -6.42 -3.62
CA LYS A 117 -6.96 -6.01 -2.44
C LYS A 117 -7.74 -7.24 -1.97
N LYS A 118 -7.52 -7.71 -0.73
CA LYS A 118 -8.37 -8.74 -0.14
C LYS A 118 -9.76 -8.12 0.09
N PRO A 119 -10.81 -8.55 -0.63
CA PRO A 119 -12.11 -7.88 -0.57
C PRO A 119 -12.91 -8.22 0.69
N TYR A 120 -12.48 -9.25 1.45
CA TYR A 120 -13.26 -9.77 2.56
C TYR A 120 -12.64 -9.43 3.92
N SER A 121 -13.35 -8.63 4.72
CA SER A 121 -13.14 -8.56 6.17
C SER A 121 -13.87 -9.72 6.84
N ARG A 122 -13.12 -10.64 7.45
CA ARG A 122 -13.70 -11.75 8.23
C ARG A 122 -14.33 -11.21 9.51
N SER A 123 -15.46 -11.77 9.92
CA SER A 123 -15.94 -11.64 11.31
C SER A 123 -14.94 -12.32 12.25
N ILE A 124 -14.75 -11.73 13.42
CA ILE A 124 -13.89 -12.26 14.48
C ILE A 124 -14.82 -12.74 15.59
N VAL A 125 -14.56 -13.92 16.17
CA VAL A 125 -15.35 -14.48 17.27
C VAL A 125 -15.46 -13.42 18.39
N GLY A 126 -16.68 -12.99 18.71
CA GLY A 126 -16.97 -11.94 19.69
C GLY A 126 -17.54 -10.62 19.14
N ALA A 127 -17.56 -10.41 17.82
CA ALA A 127 -18.28 -9.29 17.20
C ALA A 127 -18.81 -9.66 15.79
N THR A 128 -20.11 -9.44 15.56
CA THR A 128 -20.71 -9.63 14.24
C THR A 128 -20.16 -8.61 13.24
N LEU A 129 -20.17 -8.97 11.95
CA LEU A 129 -19.57 -8.17 10.87
C LEU A 129 -20.15 -6.74 10.80
N GLU A 130 -21.42 -6.57 11.18
CA GLU A 130 -22.14 -5.30 11.23
C GLU A 130 -21.62 -4.35 12.32
N VAL A 131 -21.26 -4.87 13.50
CA VAL A 131 -20.72 -4.05 14.60
C VAL A 131 -19.33 -3.52 14.23
N ILE A 132 -18.54 -4.33 13.52
CA ILE A 132 -17.20 -3.94 13.05
C ILE A 132 -17.30 -2.84 11.99
N GLN A 133 -18.28 -2.91 11.10
CA GLN A 133 -18.52 -1.88 10.09
C GLN A 133 -18.95 -0.55 10.72
N LYS A 134 -19.93 -0.58 11.65
CA LYS A 134 -20.40 0.61 12.37
C LYS A 134 -19.28 1.32 13.12
N LYS A 135 -18.48 0.56 13.89
CA LYS A 135 -17.30 1.09 14.57
C LYS A 135 -16.21 1.59 13.63
N ARG A 136 -16.12 1.09 12.39
CA ARG A 136 -15.14 1.57 11.40
C ARG A 136 -15.62 2.83 10.67
N SER A 137 -16.93 3.00 10.49
CA SER A 137 -17.53 4.17 9.84
C SER A 137 -17.63 5.41 10.75
N GLU A 138 -17.45 5.26 12.06
CA GLU A 138 -17.40 6.40 12.99
C GLU A 138 -16.27 7.37 12.61
N LYS A 139 -16.65 8.65 12.45
CA LYS A 139 -15.71 9.74 12.14
C LYS A 139 -14.62 9.84 13.21
N PRO A 140 -13.37 10.15 12.83
CA PRO A 140 -12.23 10.21 13.77
C PRO A 140 -12.48 11.19 14.93
N GLU A 141 -13.18 12.30 14.68
CA GLU A 141 -13.55 13.30 15.68
C GLU A 141 -14.41 12.71 16.82
N VAL A 142 -15.35 11.81 16.50
CA VAL A 142 -16.21 11.14 17.50
C VAL A 142 -15.39 10.14 18.32
N ARG A 143 -14.41 9.47 17.70
CA ARG A 143 -13.51 8.53 18.39
C ARG A 143 -12.61 9.25 19.38
N ASP A 144 -12.06 10.39 18.99
CA ASP A 144 -11.16 11.16 19.83
C ASP A 144 -11.93 11.87 20.96
N ALA A 145 -13.15 12.37 20.69
CA ALA A 145 -14.04 12.87 21.74
C ALA A 145 -14.41 11.78 22.78
N ALA A 146 -14.70 10.55 22.34
CA ALA A 146 -14.97 9.43 23.23
C ALA A 146 -13.74 9.03 24.07
N ARG A 147 -12.54 9.08 23.48
CA ARG A 147 -11.27 8.88 24.20
C ARG A 147 -11.03 9.96 25.24
N GLU A 148 -11.26 11.21 24.91
CA GLU A 148 -11.08 12.34 25.82
C GLU A 148 -12.11 12.34 26.96
N ALA A 149 -13.34 11.92 26.70
CA ALA A 149 -14.36 11.71 27.73
C ALA A 149 -13.96 10.59 28.70
N ALA A 150 -13.51 9.44 28.18
CA ALA A 150 -13.03 8.33 29.00
C ALA A 150 -11.79 8.71 29.83
N LEU A 151 -10.84 9.45 29.24
CA LEU A 151 -9.65 9.93 29.95
C LEU A 151 -9.99 10.93 31.06
N ARG A 152 -11.03 11.76 30.88
CA ARG A 152 -11.53 12.66 31.92
C ARG A 152 -12.16 11.89 33.07
N GLU A 153 -13.01 10.92 32.79
CA GLU A 153 -13.63 10.07 33.82
C GLU A 153 -12.57 9.28 34.61
N ILE A 154 -11.58 8.68 33.94
CA ILE A 154 -10.49 7.96 34.61
C ILE A 154 -9.70 8.91 35.51
N LYS A 155 -9.37 10.13 35.05
CA LYS A 155 -8.66 11.13 35.86
C LYS A 155 -9.48 11.53 37.09
N GLU A 156 -10.79 11.67 36.99
CA GLU A 156 -11.66 12.00 38.11
C GLU A 156 -11.76 10.85 39.13
N ARG A 157 -11.86 9.59 38.68
CA ARG A 157 -11.81 8.41 39.56
C ARG A 157 -10.46 8.29 40.28
N ILE A 158 -9.36 8.58 39.59
CA ILE A 158 -8.02 8.59 40.18
C ILE A 158 -7.87 9.73 41.19
N LYS A 159 -8.44 10.91 40.96
CA LYS A 159 -8.43 12.02 41.93
C LYS A 159 -9.20 11.65 43.20
N LYS A 160 -10.45 11.20 43.05
CA LYS A 160 -11.30 10.76 44.19
C LYS A 160 -10.62 9.67 45.03
N THR A 161 -10.05 8.64 44.40
CA THR A 161 -9.33 7.58 45.12
C THR A 161 -7.99 8.05 45.70
N LYS A 162 -7.30 9.04 45.12
CA LYS A 162 -6.10 9.66 45.70
C LYS A 162 -6.44 10.49 46.94
N ASP A 163 -7.54 11.23 46.91
CA ASP A 163 -7.97 12.06 48.03
C ASP A 163 -8.47 11.20 49.20
N GLU A 164 -9.21 10.12 48.93
CA GLU A 164 -9.54 9.10 49.93
C GLU A 164 -8.29 8.42 50.52
N LYS A 165 -7.28 8.12 49.69
CA LYS A 165 -6.00 7.57 50.16
C LYS A 165 -5.19 8.58 50.98
N LYS A 166 -5.24 9.88 50.67
CA LYS A 166 -4.58 10.94 51.43
C LYS A 166 -5.27 11.19 52.77
N ALA A 167 -6.61 11.19 52.81
CA ALA A 167 -7.38 11.28 54.04
C ALA A 167 -7.10 10.11 54.98
N LYS A 168 -7.06 8.87 54.45
CA LYS A 168 -6.67 7.68 55.24
C LYS A 168 -5.22 7.73 55.71
N LYS A 169 -4.28 8.27 54.91
CA LYS A 169 -2.88 8.46 55.34
C LYS A 169 -2.71 9.56 56.39
N ALA A 170 -3.48 10.64 56.32
CA ALA A 170 -3.47 11.70 57.32
C ALA A 170 -4.08 11.23 58.65
N GLU A 171 -5.11 10.38 58.62
CA GLU A 171 -5.67 9.76 59.83
C GLU A 171 -4.67 8.80 60.50
N VAL A 172 -3.91 8.02 59.72
CA VAL A 172 -2.87 7.13 60.23
C VAL A 172 -1.67 7.92 60.78
N ALA A 173 -1.28 9.03 60.14
CA ALA A 173 -0.21 9.91 60.62
C ALA A 173 -0.60 10.69 61.90
N ALA A 174 -1.86 11.13 62.01
CA ALA A 174 -2.36 11.79 63.23
C ALA A 174 -2.46 10.83 64.43
N LYS A 175 -2.68 9.54 64.19
CA LYS A 175 -2.59 8.50 65.23
C LYS A 175 -1.15 8.18 65.65
N GLN A 176 -0.14 8.44 64.80
CA GLN A 176 1.28 8.25 65.14
C GLN A 176 1.90 9.44 65.91
N GLN A 177 1.27 10.62 65.92
CA GLN A 177 1.78 11.80 66.66
C GLN A 177 1.40 11.85 68.15
N LYS A 178 0.66 10.87 68.70
CA LYS A 178 0.33 10.80 70.14
C LYS A 178 1.30 9.96 70.99
N THR A 179 2.37 9.42 70.41
CA THR A 179 3.41 8.72 71.16
C THR A 179 4.78 9.05 70.57
N GLN A 180 5.41 10.12 71.05
CA GLN A 180 6.84 10.15 71.41
C GLN A 180 7.27 11.56 71.80
N GLY A 181 7.60 11.72 73.07
CA GLY A 181 8.38 12.85 73.57
C GLY A 181 9.61 12.35 74.32
N LYS A 182 10.74 13.04 74.07
CA LYS A 182 11.94 13.23 74.91
C LYS A 182 13.18 12.35 74.64
N GLY A 183 14.27 13.04 74.23
CA GLY A 183 15.66 12.55 74.25
C GLY A 183 16.60 13.42 73.37
N ASN A 184 17.63 14.03 73.95
CA ASN A 184 18.42 15.16 73.43
C ASN A 184 19.92 14.79 73.20
N ILE A 185 20.44 14.97 71.95
CA ILE A 185 21.76 15.55 71.50
C ILE A 185 23.12 14.94 72.04
N PRO A 186 24.35 15.03 71.41
CA PRO A 186 24.85 15.83 70.25
C PRO A 186 25.83 15.18 69.20
N LYS A 187 26.11 16.01 68.17
CA LYS A 187 27.41 16.32 67.47
C LYS A 187 27.92 15.48 66.30
N GLY A 188 28.15 16.18 65.17
CA GLY A 188 29.26 15.88 64.25
C GLY A 188 29.12 16.42 62.81
N GLY A 189 29.66 17.61 62.53
CA GLY A 189 30.37 17.96 61.27
C GLY A 189 29.58 18.28 59.99
N ALA A 190 29.68 19.53 59.53
CA ALA A 190 29.50 19.96 58.13
C ALA A 190 30.89 20.26 57.52
N PRO A 191 31.06 20.72 56.25
CA PRO A 191 30.14 20.82 55.10
C PRO A 191 30.78 20.36 53.75
N LYS A 192 30.01 20.30 52.65
CA LYS A 192 30.40 20.89 51.34
C LYS A 192 29.35 20.66 50.23
N GLY A 193 28.97 21.78 49.59
CA GLY A 193 28.95 21.90 48.13
C GLY A 193 27.67 21.55 47.38
N ALA A 194 26.87 22.57 47.07
CA ALA A 194 25.89 22.55 46.00
C ALA A 194 26.56 22.52 44.61
N LYS A 195 26.01 21.75 43.65
CA LYS A 195 25.99 22.14 42.23
C LYS A 195 24.89 21.43 41.43
N LEU A 196 24.20 22.27 40.66
CA LEU A 196 23.21 22.00 39.61
C LEU A 196 23.70 21.02 38.54
N GLY A 197 22.77 20.37 37.83
CA GLY A 197 23.02 19.92 36.46
C GLY A 197 22.12 18.79 35.97
N GLY A 198 21.33 19.06 34.93
CA GLY A 198 20.37 18.15 34.31
C GLY A 198 20.96 17.03 33.45
N GLY A 199 20.06 16.26 32.84
CA GLY A 199 20.33 15.18 31.87
C GLY A 199 19.51 13.94 32.26
N GLY A 200 18.43 13.55 31.56
CA GLY A 200 18.32 13.45 30.11
C GLY A 200 18.89 12.10 29.65
N GLY A 201 18.04 11.07 29.57
CA GLY A 201 18.31 9.87 28.77
C GLY A 201 18.38 8.53 29.51
N LYS A 202 17.58 7.56 29.03
CA LYS A 202 17.74 6.09 28.97
C LYS A 202 16.32 5.50 28.87
N ARG A 203 15.96 4.57 28.00
CA ARG A 203 16.60 3.76 26.96
C ARG A 203 15.45 3.22 26.10
#